data_AF-A0A2W6D8H0-F1
#
_entry.id   AF-A0A2W6D8H0-F1
#
_cell.length_a   1.000
_cell.length_b   1.000
_cell.length_c   1.000
_cell.angle_alpha   90.00
_cell.angle_beta   90.00
_cell.angle_gamma   90.00
#
_symmetry.space_group_name_H-M   'P 1'
#
loop_
_entity.id
_entity.type
_entity.pdbx_description
1 polymer ?
#
loop_
_entity_poly.entity_id
_entity_poly.type
_entity_poly.pdbx_seq_one_letter_code
_entity_poly.pdbx_strand_id
1 'polypeptide(L)'
;MPDPSGIRPLCDEQEFTAILDAAVADEAPRLFAVVQVYGDRVDARIAAWGLAFEGHAEVVSSPPAVRMSLRAPKNCLRGFTIGSHVRARLVWVKPGAPTPVQDDDHAGVVGAGSPP
;
A
#
# COMPACT_ATOMS: atom_id res chain seq x y z
N MET A 1 -1.63 -21.23 -27.94
CA MET A 1 -0.21 -20.96 -27.64
C MET A 1 0.54 -22.24 -27.95
N PRO A 2 1.52 -22.26 -28.87
CA PRO A 2 2.32 -23.47 -29.12
C PRO A 2 3.12 -23.83 -27.86
N ASP A 3 3.25 -25.13 -27.61
CA ASP A 3 3.98 -25.69 -26.47
C ASP A 3 5.48 -25.37 -26.58
N PRO A 4 6.07 -24.61 -25.63
CA PRO A 4 7.47 -24.19 -25.70
C PRO A 4 8.47 -25.30 -25.33
N SER A 5 8.01 -26.50 -24.98
CA SER A 5 8.85 -27.61 -24.48
C SER A 5 9.94 -28.09 -25.47
N GLY A 6 9.87 -27.69 -26.75
CA GLY A 6 10.90 -27.97 -27.77
C GLY A 6 11.89 -26.82 -28.02
N ILE A 7 11.73 -25.67 -27.36
CA ILE A 7 12.57 -24.48 -27.55
C ILE A 7 13.75 -24.56 -26.59
N ARG A 8 14.98 -24.42 -27.10
CA ARG A 8 16.16 -24.36 -26.23
C ARG A 8 16.06 -23.13 -25.31
N PRO A 9 16.45 -23.24 -24.03
CA PRO A 9 16.51 -22.10 -23.13
C PRO A 9 17.31 -20.95 -23.75
N LEU A 10 16.84 -19.72 -23.55
CA LEU A 10 17.47 -18.51 -24.10
C LEU A 10 18.90 -18.30 -23.59
N CYS A 11 19.16 -18.73 -22.36
CA CYS A 11 20.43 -18.64 -21.63
C CYS A 11 20.44 -19.69 -20.50
N ASP A 12 21.52 -19.73 -19.72
CA ASP A 12 21.54 -20.53 -18.49
C ASP A 12 20.65 -19.93 -17.40
N GLU A 13 20.41 -20.71 -16.34
CA GLU A 13 19.49 -20.33 -15.26
C GLU A 13 19.93 -19.08 -14.50
N GLN A 14 21.24 -18.86 -14.37
CA GLN A 14 21.79 -17.71 -13.65
C GLN A 14 21.62 -16.43 -14.46
N GLU A 15 21.94 -16.48 -15.75
CA GLU A 15 21.70 -15.37 -16.68
C GLU A 15 20.21 -15.06 -16.78
N PHE A 16 19.36 -16.09 -16.86
CA PHE A 16 17.91 -15.91 -16.93
C PHE A 16 17.36 -15.25 -15.66
N THR A 17 17.84 -15.65 -14.48
CA THR A 17 17.46 -15.04 -13.20
C THR A 17 17.87 -13.57 -13.14
N ALA A 18 19.09 -13.24 -13.58
CA ALA A 18 19.55 -11.85 -13.61
C ALA A 18 18.70 -10.97 -14.55
N ILE A 19 18.28 -11.52 -15.70
CA ILE A 19 17.37 -10.83 -16.63
C ILE A 19 16.01 -10.59 -15.98
N LEU A 20 15.46 -11.59 -15.28
CA LEU A 20 14.20 -11.44 -14.55
C LEU A 20 14.30 -10.40 -13.44
N ASP A 21 15.36 -10.41 -12.65
CA ASP A 21 15.57 -9.44 -11.58
C ASP A 21 15.67 -8.01 -12.11
N ALA A 22 16.38 -7.81 -13.23
CA ALA A 22 16.47 -6.52 -13.89
C ALA A 22 15.09 -6.06 -14.40
N ALA A 23 14.35 -6.95 -15.08
CA ALA A 23 13.01 -6.63 -15.60
C ALA A 23 12.03 -6.29 -14.47
N VAL A 24 12.07 -7.06 -13.37
CA VAL A 24 11.25 -6.78 -12.18
C VAL A 24 11.64 -5.46 -11.54
N ALA A 25 12.94 -5.15 -11.43
CA ALA A 25 13.39 -3.88 -10.86
C ALA A 25 12.97 -2.68 -11.71
N ASP A 26 12.98 -2.81 -13.04
CA ASP A 26 12.60 -1.77 -13.98
C ASP A 26 11.07 -1.54 -14.01
N GLU A 27 10.27 -2.62 -13.98
CA GLU A 27 8.81 -2.54 -14.06
C GLU A 27 8.11 -2.51 -12.70
N ALA A 28 8.84 -2.64 -11.59
CA ALA A 28 8.26 -2.71 -10.25
C ALA A 28 7.38 -1.48 -9.95
N PRO A 29 6.08 -1.67 -9.68
CA PRO A 29 5.22 -0.57 -9.27
C PRO A 29 5.65 -0.03 -7.91
N ARG A 30 5.56 1.28 -7.73
CA ARG A 30 5.85 1.91 -6.45
C ARG A 30 4.65 1.77 -5.52
N LEU A 31 4.85 1.18 -4.34
CA LEU A 31 3.83 1.05 -3.32
C LEU A 31 3.62 2.37 -2.55
N PHE A 32 2.37 2.75 -2.33
CA PHE A 32 1.99 3.89 -1.51
C PHE A 32 0.80 3.56 -0.61
N ALA A 33 0.71 4.26 0.51
CA ALA A 33 -0.45 4.25 1.40
C ALA A 33 -1.24 5.55 1.24
N VAL A 34 -2.56 5.44 1.34
CA VAL A 34 -3.47 6.56 1.49
C VAL A 34 -3.85 6.66 2.96
N VAL A 35 -3.40 7.73 3.60
CA VAL A 35 -3.61 7.99 5.02
C VAL A 35 -4.69 9.05 5.19
N GLN A 36 -5.72 8.72 5.97
CA GLN A 36 -6.72 9.69 6.42
C GLN A 36 -6.24 10.28 7.75
N VAL A 37 -6.06 11.60 7.78
CA VAL A 37 -5.73 12.36 8.99
C VAL A 37 -7.00 13.04 9.50
N TYR A 38 -7.33 12.80 10.77
CA TYR A 38 -8.50 13.32 11.45
C TYR A 38 -8.13 14.57 12.26
N GLY A 39 -8.94 15.63 12.12
CA GLY A 39 -8.70 16.92 12.77
C GLY A 39 -7.38 17.56 12.33
N ASP A 40 -6.84 18.47 13.16
CA ASP A 40 -5.49 19.01 12.95
C ASP A 40 -4.45 18.04 13.52
N ARG A 41 -4.22 16.92 12.81
CA ARG A 41 -3.22 15.88 13.14
C ARG A 41 -3.47 15.19 14.49
N VAL A 42 -4.74 15.09 14.87
CA VAL A 42 -5.15 14.44 16.13
C VAL A 42 -5.00 12.93 16.03
N ASP A 43 -5.35 12.36 14.87
CA ASP A 43 -5.26 10.92 14.62
C ASP A 43 -5.04 10.64 13.12
N ALA A 44 -4.50 9.47 12.78
CA ALA A 44 -4.30 9.05 11.41
C ALA A 44 -4.51 7.54 11.24
N ARG A 45 -5.19 7.15 10.16
CA ARG A 45 -5.36 5.74 9.78
C ARG A 45 -5.00 5.49 8.32
N ILE A 46 -4.56 4.28 8.03
CA ILE A 46 -4.39 3.81 6.65
C ILE A 46 -5.77 3.44 6.12
N ALA A 47 -6.27 4.24 5.16
CA ALA A 47 -7.56 4.02 4.55
C ALA A 47 -7.48 3.08 3.33
N ALA A 48 -6.35 3.13 2.61
CA ALA A 48 -6.11 2.31 1.44
C ALA A 48 -4.62 2.14 1.14
N TRP A 49 -4.32 1.11 0.35
CA TRP A 49 -3.03 0.86 -0.26
C TRP A 49 -3.12 1.03 -1.77
N GLY A 50 -2.05 1.45 -2.42
CA GLY A 50 -2.02 1.56 -3.86
C GLY A 50 -0.67 1.24 -4.48
N LEU A 51 -0.72 0.74 -5.70
CA LEU A 51 0.42 0.46 -6.57
C LEU A 51 0.43 1.49 -7.69
N ALA A 52 1.53 2.22 -7.83
CA ALA A 52 1.73 3.15 -8.93
C ALA A 52 2.59 2.49 -10.00
N PHE A 53 1.99 2.23 -11.14
CA PHE A 53 2.64 1.78 -12.36
C PHE A 53 3.06 2.97 -13.22
N GLU A 54 3.84 2.72 -14.25
CA GLU A 54 4.08 3.72 -15.30
C GLU A 54 2.76 4.02 -16.03
N GLY A 55 2.19 5.21 -15.79
CA GLY A 55 0.98 5.71 -16.46
C GLY A 55 -0.36 5.45 -15.77
N HIS A 56 -0.42 4.61 -14.72
CA HIS A 56 -1.65 4.40 -13.95
C HIS A 56 -1.37 3.99 -12.50
N ALA A 57 -2.41 4.02 -11.66
CA ALA A 57 -2.35 3.59 -10.29
C ALA A 57 -3.57 2.75 -9.93
N GLU A 58 -3.33 1.63 -9.25
CA GLU A 58 -4.38 0.83 -8.64
C GLU A 58 -4.42 1.10 -7.14
N VAL A 59 -5.62 1.22 -6.58
CA VAL A 59 -5.83 1.47 -5.15
C VAL A 59 -6.86 0.49 -4.62
N VAL A 60 -6.58 -0.10 -3.46
CA VAL A 60 -7.45 -1.02 -2.73
C VAL A 60 -7.66 -0.47 -1.32
N SER A 61 -8.89 -0.19 -0.95
CA SER A 61 -9.23 0.26 0.41
C SER A 61 -9.42 -0.89 1.40
N SER A 62 -9.18 -0.60 2.68
CA SER A 62 -9.64 -1.45 3.78
C SER A 62 -11.18 -1.41 3.85
N PRO A 63 -11.86 -2.44 4.39
CA PRO A 63 -13.31 -2.57 4.31
C PRO A 63 -14.11 -1.32 4.68
N PRO A 64 -15.15 -0.96 3.90
CA PRO A 64 -15.61 -1.66 2.70
C PRO A 64 -14.59 -1.57 1.55
N ALA A 65 -14.28 -2.71 0.94
CA ALA A 65 -13.19 -2.83 -0.02
C ALA A 65 -13.61 -2.20 -1.36
N VAL A 66 -12.96 -1.09 -1.70
CA VAL A 66 -13.11 -0.40 -2.98
C VAL A 66 -11.81 -0.58 -3.73
N ARG A 67 -11.91 -1.10 -4.96
CA ARG A 67 -10.79 -1.13 -5.91
C ARG A 67 -10.99 -0.03 -6.93
N MET A 68 -9.98 0.82 -7.11
CA MET A 68 -10.00 1.91 -8.08
C MET A 68 -8.80 1.77 -9.02
N SER A 69 -9.03 1.99 -10.32
CA SER A 69 -7.96 2.24 -11.29
C SER A 69 -8.00 3.71 -11.69
N LEU A 70 -6.87 4.39 -11.56
CA LEU A 70 -6.74 5.83 -11.70
C LEU A 70 -5.58 6.17 -12.61
N ARG A 71 -5.71 7.23 -13.41
CA ARG A 71 -4.62 7.72 -14.28
C ARG A 71 -3.41 8.29 -13.52
N ALA A 72 -3.58 8.64 -12.25
CA ALA A 72 -2.49 9.15 -11.41
C ALA A 72 -2.76 8.83 -9.94
N PRO A 73 -1.72 8.52 -9.14
CA PRO A 73 -1.87 8.19 -7.71
C PRO A 73 -2.60 9.28 -6.92
N LYS A 74 -2.30 10.56 -7.19
CA LYS A 74 -2.93 11.72 -6.52
C LYS A 74 -4.45 11.80 -6.69
N ASN A 75 -5.01 11.16 -7.71
CA ASN A 75 -6.44 11.22 -7.98
C ASN A 75 -7.26 10.43 -6.94
N CYS A 76 -6.63 9.48 -6.22
CA CYS A 76 -7.32 8.70 -5.19
C CYS A 76 -7.75 9.57 -3.99
N LEU A 77 -7.01 10.64 -3.71
CA LEU A 77 -7.21 11.49 -2.53
C LEU A 77 -8.61 12.10 -2.46
N ARG A 78 -9.24 12.36 -3.62
CA ARG A 78 -10.61 12.87 -3.69
C ARG A 78 -11.62 11.87 -3.12
N GLY A 79 -11.41 10.57 -3.32
CA GLY A 79 -12.29 9.52 -2.80
C GLY A 79 -12.14 9.27 -1.31
N PHE A 80 -11.00 9.65 -0.70
CA PHE A 80 -10.72 9.40 0.72
C PHE A 80 -10.82 10.65 1.61
N THR A 81 -11.12 11.81 1.03
CA THR A 81 -11.40 13.03 1.81
C THR A 81 -12.87 13.04 2.20
N ILE A 82 -13.18 13.07 3.50
CA ILE A 82 -14.57 12.96 4.02
C ILE A 82 -14.87 14.16 4.92
N GLY A 83 -15.82 15.00 4.49
CA GLY A 83 -16.22 16.20 5.23
C GLY A 83 -15.10 17.26 5.35
N SER A 84 -15.23 18.16 6.33
CA SER A 84 -14.26 19.25 6.58
C SER A 84 -13.09 18.88 7.50
N HIS A 85 -13.21 17.76 8.23
CA HIS A 85 -12.28 17.37 9.30
C HIS A 85 -11.35 16.20 8.96
N VAL A 86 -11.54 15.54 7.80
CA VAL A 86 -10.69 14.43 7.38
C VAL A 86 -9.94 14.80 6.12
N ARG A 87 -8.60 14.82 6.18
CA ARG A 87 -7.75 15.06 5.01
C ARG A 87 -7.02 13.78 4.60
N ALA A 88 -7.13 13.42 3.33
CA ALA A 88 -6.36 12.31 2.76
C ALA A 88 -4.96 12.78 2.34
N ARG A 89 -3.93 11.97 2.62
CA ARG A 89 -2.55 12.16 2.19
C ARG A 89 -2.02 10.90 1.54
N LEU A 90 -1.21 11.08 0.50
CA LEU A 90 -0.49 9.99 -0.14
C LEU A 90 0.93 9.91 0.45
N VAL A 91 1.32 8.73 0.91
CA VAL A 91 2.64 8.47 1.48
C VAL A 91 3.28 7.30 0.75
N TRP A 92 4.44 7.52 0.12
CA TRP A 92 5.18 6.46 -0.56
C TRP A 92 5.91 5.57 0.44
N VAL A 93 5.85 4.25 0.23
CA VAL A 93 6.66 3.30 0.99
C VAL A 93 8.10 3.45 0.55
N LYS A 94 8.99 3.69 1.51
CA LYS A 94 10.42 3.71 1.27
C LYS A 94 10.94 2.28 1.42
N PRO A 95 11.57 1.68 0.40
CA PRO A 95 12.21 0.38 0.57
C PRO A 95 13.27 0.48 1.67
N GLY A 96 13.19 -0.42 2.67
CA GLY A 96 14.11 -0.46 3.80
C GLY A 96 13.78 0.48 4.97
N ALA A 97 12.62 1.14 5.00
CA ALA A 97 12.19 1.84 6.21
C ALA A 97 11.89 0.81 7.32
N PRO A 98 12.48 0.93 8.51
CA PRO A 98 12.09 0.09 9.64
C PRO A 98 10.61 0.32 9.92
N THR A 99 9.85 -0.78 10.03
CA THR A 99 8.47 -0.74 10.49
C THR A 99 8.47 -0.02 11.84
N PRO A 100 7.72 1.08 12.03
CA PRO A 100 7.58 1.63 13.36
C PRO A 100 6.95 0.54 14.21
N VAL A 101 7.66 0.14 15.26
CA VAL A 101 7.15 -0.75 16.29
C VAL A 101 5.88 -0.07 16.82
N GLN A 102 4.72 -0.65 16.52
CA GLN A 102 3.50 -0.25 17.23
C GLN A 102 3.69 -0.76 18.64
N ASP A 103 3.98 0.15 19.58
CA ASP A 103 3.79 -0.13 20.99
C ASP A 103 2.29 -0.32 21.19
N ASP A 104 1.83 -1.57 21.08
CA ASP A 104 0.50 -2.01 21.53
C ASP A 104 0.46 -1.99 23.06
N ASP A 105 0.60 -0.79 23.65
CA ASP A 105 0.34 -0.51 25.06
C ASP A 105 -1.01 0.21 25.20
N HIS A 106 -2.07 -0.45 24.73
CA HIS A 106 -3.38 -0.28 25.36
C HIS A 106 -3.49 -1.29 26.50
N ALA A 107 -2.71 -1.03 27.54
CA ALA A 107 -2.80 -1.69 28.83
C ALA A 107 -4.25 -1.65 29.34
N GLY A 108 -4.82 -2.84 29.53
CA GLY A 108 -6.05 -3.00 30.29
C GLY A 108 -5.79 -2.79 31.79
N VAL A 109 -6.51 -1.85 32.39
CA VAL A 109 -7.10 -1.88 33.74
C VAL A 109 -7.92 -0.59 33.87
N VAL A 110 -9.21 -0.62 34.20
CA VAL A 110 -9.64 -0.71 35.60
C VAL A 110 -10.99 -1.43 35.71
N GLY A 111 -10.98 -2.58 36.37
CA GLY A 111 -12.10 -2.97 37.20
C GLY A 111 -12.05 -2.15 38.50
N ALA A 112 -13.14 -1.47 38.83
CA ALA A 112 -13.42 -1.05 40.19
C ALA A 112 -14.94 -1.08 40.35
N GLY A 113 -15.41 -2.08 41.10
CA GLY A 113 -16.80 -2.16 41.52
C GLY A 113 -17.18 -1.02 42.46
N SER A 114 -18.47 -0.79 42.58
CA SER A 114 -19.08 -0.31 43.83
C SER A 114 -20.55 -0.72 43.86
N PRO A 115 -20.98 -1.56 44.81
CA PRO A 115 -22.25 -1.41 45.52
C PRO A 115 -22.10 -0.26 46.56
N PRO A 116 -23.14 0.24 47.26
CA PRO A 116 -24.43 -0.38 47.62
C PRO A 116 -25.68 0.26 47.01
#